data_AF-A0A353P502-F1
#
_entry.id   AF-A0A353P502-F1
#
_cell.length_a   1.000
_cell.length_b   1.000
_cell.length_c   1.000
_cell.angle_alpha   90.00
_cell.angle_beta   90.00
_cell.angle_gamma   90.00
#
_symmetry.space_group_name_H-M   'P 1'
#
loop_
_entity.id
_entity.type
_entity.pdbx_description
1 polymer ?
#
loop_
_entity_poly.entity_id
_entity_poly.type
_entity_poly.pdbx_seq_one_letter_code
_entity_poly.pdbx_strand_id
1 'polypeptide(L)' 'MIKNINLELPIDFIHQLLECLNQNIEDWHRTKIYLKDGDIDHELPYVRECEDTKEAEYFENYYRDIKALIENQLTNKPHN' A
#
# COMPACT_ATOMS: atom_id res chain seq x y z
N MET A 1 -8.23 -10.54 19.43
CA MET A 1 -9.58 -10.52 18.83
C MET A 1 -9.55 -9.51 17.70
N ILE A 2 -9.67 -9.97 16.45
CA ILE A 2 -9.72 -9.08 15.28
C ILE A 2 -11.09 -8.40 15.28
N LYS A 3 -11.12 -7.07 15.16
CA LYS A 3 -12.35 -6.28 15.03
C LYS A 3 -12.46 -5.79 13.60
N ASN A 4 -13.48 -6.22 12.87
CA ASN A 4 -13.76 -5.76 11.52
C ASN A 4 -14.82 -4.65 11.55
N ILE A 5 -14.69 -3.69 10.63
CA ILE A 5 -15.69 -2.64 10.38
C ILE A 5 -16.17 -2.82 8.94
N ASN A 6 -17.48 -2.83 8.73
CA ASN A 6 -18.08 -2.81 7.40
C ASN A 6 -18.32 -1.36 7.00
N LEU A 7 -17.86 -0.97 5.81
CA LEU A 7 -18.03 0.38 5.26
C LEU A 7 -18.78 0.29 3.94
N GLU A 8 -19.78 1.15 3.77
CA GLU A 8 -20.43 1.39 2.48
C GLU A 8 -19.86 2.68 1.90
N LEU A 9 -19.13 2.56 0.78
CA LEU A 9 -18.48 3.67 0.11
C LEU A 9 -18.85 3.69 -1.37
N PRO A 10 -18.99 4.88 -2.00
CA PRO A 10 -19.05 5.00 -3.44
C PRO A 10 -17.83 4.34 -4.10
N ILE A 11 -18.03 3.68 -5.25
CA ILE A 11 -16.97 2.95 -5.93
C ILE A 11 -15.78 3.84 -6.29
N ASP A 12 -16.04 5.11 -6.66
CA ASP A 12 -14.98 6.08 -6.98
C ASP A 12 -14.09 6.38 -5.77
N PHE A 13 -14.64 6.37 -4.56
CA PHE A 13 -13.83 6.55 -3.35
C PHE A 13 -12.94 5.35 -3.08
N ILE A 14 -13.42 4.14 -3.43
CA ILE A 14 -12.61 2.92 -3.33
C ILE A 14 -11.47 2.97 -4.34
N HIS A 15 -11.72 3.41 -5.58
CA HIS A 15 -10.65 3.59 -6.57
C HIS A 15 -9.59 4.58 -6.09
N GLN A 16 -10.00 5.72 -5.52
CA GLN A 16 -9.04 6.69 -4.99
C GLN A 16 -8.25 6.14 -3.78
N LEU A 17 -8.88 5.32 -2.93
CA LEU A 17 -8.18 4.58 -1.87
C LEU A 17 -7.11 3.63 -2.44
N LEU A 18 -7.43 2.90 -3.51
CA LEU A 18 -6.49 2.00 -4.18
C LEU A 18 -5.31 2.76 -4.81
N GLU A 19 -5.56 3.93 -5.40
CA GLU A 19 -4.50 4.82 -5.91
C GLU A 19 -3.57 5.28 -4.78
N CYS A 20 -4.13 5.74 -3.66
CA CYS A 20 -3.36 6.10 -2.47
C CYS A 20 -2.53 4.93 -1.94
N LEU A 21 -3.08 3.71 -1.92
CA LEU A 21 -2.35 2.51 -1.51
C LEU A 21 -1.20 2.20 -2.45
N ASN A 22 -1.39 2.32 -3.77
CA ASN A 22 -0.30 2.14 -4.75
C ASN A 22 0.85 3.11 -4.49
N GLN A 23 0.53 4.40 -4.28
CA GLN A 23 1.55 5.40 -3.97
C GLN A 23 2.33 5.04 -2.69
N ASN A 24 1.63 4.61 -1.62
CA ASN A 24 2.31 4.20 -0.38
C ASN A 24 3.20 2.98 -0.59
N ILE A 25 2.75 1.97 -1.36
CA ILE A 25 3.55 0.79 -1.69
C ILE A 25 4.81 1.20 -2.44
N GLU A 26 4.70 2.08 -3.42
CA GLU A 26 5.84 2.58 -4.18
C GLU A 26 6.82 3.39 -3.31
N ASP A 27 6.32 4.24 -2.40
CA ASP A 27 7.17 4.99 -1.46
C ASP A 27 8.00 4.05 -0.58
N TRP A 28 7.37 3.00 -0.04
CA TRP A 28 8.06 2.01 0.79
C TRP A 28 9.04 1.16 -0.03
N HIS A 29 8.67 0.80 -1.25
CA HIS A 29 9.56 0.10 -2.16
C HIS A 29 10.83 0.91 -2.47
N ARG A 30 10.67 2.21 -2.77
CA ARG A 30 11.80 3.14 -2.97
C ARG A 30 12.64 3.30 -1.71
N THR A 31 12.00 3.46 -0.56
CA THR A 31 12.69 3.55 0.75
C THR A 31 13.56 2.32 1.00
N LYS A 32 13.03 1.13 0.68
CA LYS A 32 13.76 -0.13 0.78
C LYS A 32 14.99 -0.17 -0.14
N ILE A 33 14.84 0.25 -1.39
CA ILE A 33 15.95 0.35 -2.36
C ILE A 33 17.00 1.33 -1.85
N TYR A 34 16.59 2.52 -1.42
CA TYR A 34 17.50 3.54 -0.89
C TYR A 34 18.31 3.03 0.30
N LEU A 35 17.65 2.40 1.28
CA LEU A 35 18.33 1.88 2.47
C LEU A 35 19.32 0.75 2.14
N LYS A 36 19.06 0.00 1.07
CA LYS A 36 19.88 -1.15 0.66
C LYS A 36 21.07 -0.73 -0.20
N ASP A 37 20.81 0.09 -1.21
CA ASP A 37 21.73 0.36 -2.31
C ASP A 37 22.25 1.81 -2.31
N GLY A 38 21.68 2.69 -1.46
CA GLY A 38 22.03 4.11 -1.37
C GLY A 38 21.52 4.96 -2.54
N ASP A 39 20.73 4.36 -3.43
CA ASP A 39 20.25 4.99 -4.66
C ASP A 39 18.94 5.74 -4.39
N ILE A 40 18.89 7.01 -4.79
CA ILE A 40 17.68 7.83 -4.78
C ILE A 40 17.38 8.11 -6.24
N ASP A 41 16.28 7.54 -6.74
CA ASP A 41 15.75 7.94 -8.03
C ASP A 41 15.46 9.45 -8.01
N HIS A 42 16.27 10.22 -8.73
CA HIS A 42 16.30 11.67 -8.67
C HIS A 42 15.00 12.32 -9.17
N GLU A 43 14.14 11.58 -9.87
CA GLU A 43 12.86 12.08 -10.38
C GLU A 43 11.74 12.07 -9.32
N LEU A 44 11.87 11.27 -8.24
CA LEU A 44 10.84 11.10 -7.20
C LEU A 44 11.47 10.97 -5.80
N PRO A 45 11.80 12.08 -5.12
CA PRO A 45 12.64 12.09 -3.92
C PRO A 45 11.94 11.63 -2.63
N TYR A 46 10.76 11.02 -2.69
CA TYR A 46 10.01 10.68 -1.47
C TYR A 46 10.47 9.35 -0.88
N VAL A 47 11.45 9.44 0.02
CA VAL A 47 11.89 8.37 0.91
C VAL A 47 11.26 8.57 2.28
N ARG A 48 10.74 7.49 2.88
CA ARG A 48 10.14 7.52 4.22
C ARG A 48 11.17 7.22 5.29
N GLU A 49 10.94 7.75 6.49
CA GLU A 49 11.77 7.46 7.66
C GLU A 49 11.35 6.12 8.27
N CYS A 50 12.33 5.23 8.49
CA CYS A 50 12.20 3.96 9.21
C CYS A 50 13.60 3.49 9.69
N GLU A 51 13.65 2.50 10.57
CA GLU A 51 14.85 1.98 11.21
C GLU A 51 15.77 1.26 10.23
N ASP A 52 15.22 0.38 9.39
CA ASP A 52 16.00 -0.42 8.45
C ASP A 52 15.20 -0.91 7.22
N THR A 53 15.89 -1.62 6.32
CA THR A 53 15.31 -2.22 5.11
C THR A 53 14.19 -3.21 5.42
N LYS A 54 14.23 -3.91 6.56
CA LYS A 54 13.19 -4.89 6.94
C LYS A 54 11.92 -4.19 7.37
N GLU A 55 12.03 -3.07 8.08
CA GLU A 55 10.87 -2.25 8.43
C GLU A 55 10.21 -1.66 7.17
N ALA A 56 11.00 -1.16 6.22
CA ALA A 56 10.49 -0.71 4.93
C ALA A 56 9.76 -1.83 4.16
N GLU A 57 10.34 -3.03 4.12
CA GLU A 57 9.71 -4.21 3.50
C GLU A 57 8.42 -4.63 4.21
N TYR A 58 8.40 -4.57 5.54
CA TYR A 58 7.19 -4.85 6.33
C TYR A 58 6.05 -3.92 5.92
N PHE A 59 6.29 -2.61 5.84
CA PHE A 59 5.26 -1.66 5.44
C PHE A 59 4.84 -1.83 3.97
N GLU A 60 5.79 -2.07 3.06
CA GLU A 60 5.46 -2.38 1.66
C GLU A 60 4.47 -3.55 1.57
N ASN A 61 4.78 -4.65 2.24
CA ASN A 61 3.93 -5.85 2.25
C ASN A 61 2.60 -5.60 2.96
N TYR A 62 2.59 -4.86 4.07
CA TYR A 62 1.37 -4.51 4.80
C TYR A 62 0.37 -3.77 3.91
N TYR A 63 0.83 -2.78 3.14
CA TYR A 63 -0.06 -2.06 2.21
C TYR A 63 -0.48 -2.92 1.01
N ARG A 64 0.38 -3.82 0.51
CA ARG A 64 0.01 -4.81 -0.52
C ARG A 64 -1.12 -5.74 -0.04
N ASP A 65 -1.05 -6.20 1.21
CA ASP A 65 -2.08 -7.05 1.80
C ASP A 65 -3.42 -6.32 1.93
N ILE A 66 -3.41 -5.07 2.42
CA ILE A 66 -4.62 -4.23 2.48
C ILE A 66 -5.23 -4.06 1.09
N LYS A 67 -4.40 -3.72 0.09
CA LYS A 67 -4.85 -3.52 -1.29
C LYS A 67 -5.50 -4.79 -1.84
N ALA A 68 -4.85 -5.94 -1.68
CA ALA A 68 -5.36 -7.22 -2.15
C ALA A 68 -6.69 -7.59 -1.47
N LEU A 69 -6.85 -7.30 -0.17
CA LEU A 69 -8.12 -7.52 0.54
C LEU A 69 -9.26 -6.68 -0.04
N ILE A 70 -9.01 -5.41 -0.37
CA ILE A 70 -10.02 -4.53 -0.98
C ILE A 70 -10.37 -5.01 -2.40
N GLU A 71 -9.36 -5.29 -3.22
CA GLU A 71 -9.56 -5.77 -4.60
C GLU A 71 -10.34 -7.10 -4.65
N ASN A 72 -10.07 -8.00 -3.71
CA ASN A 72 -10.82 -9.25 -3.57
C ASN A 72 -12.29 -9.04 -3.21
N GLN A 73 -12.63 -7.99 -2.45
CA GLN A 73 -14.02 -7.67 -2.13
C GLN A 73 -14.75 -7.07 -3.34
N LEU A 74 -14.04 -6.35 -4.21
CA LEU A 74 -14.61 -5.79 -5.44
C LEU A 74 -14.92 -6.88 -6.48
N THR A 75 -14.04 -7.88 -6.60
CA THR A 75 -14.19 -8.97 -7.59
C THR A 75 -15.20 -10.04 -7.16
N ASN A 76 -15.37 -10.29 -5.85
CA ASN A 76 -16.25 -11.33 -5.32
C ASN A 76 -17.71 -10.87 -5.10
N LYS A 77 -18.23 -9.91 -5.88
CA LYS A 77 -19.67 -9.56 -5.78
C LYS A 77 -20.54 -10.77 -6.15
N PRO A 78 -21.47 -11.21 -5.29
CA PRO A 78 -22.49 -12.16 -5.70
C PRO A 78 -23.37 -11.51 -6.79
N HIS A 79 -23.58 -12.21 -7.89
CA HIS A 79 -24.59 -11.84 -8.88
C HIS A 79 -25.95 -11.81 -8.19
N ASN A 80 -26.50 -10.61 -7.99
CA ASN A 80 -27.93 -10.41 -7.75
C ASN A 80 -28.67 -10.41 -9.09
#